data_AF-A0A0P8B6B9-F1
#
_entry.id   AF-A0A0P8B6B9-F1
#
_cell.length_a   1.000
_cell.length_b   1.000
_cell.length_c   1.000
_cell.angle_alpha   90.00
_cell.angle_beta   90.00
_cell.angle_gamma   90.00
#
_symmetry.space_group_name_H-M   'P 1'
#
loop_
_entity.id
_entity.type
_entity.pdbx_description
1 polymer ?
#
loop_
_entity_poly.entity_id
_entity_poly.type
_entity_poly.pdbx_seq_one_letter_code
_entity_poly.pdbx_strand_id
1 'polypeptide(L)' 'MVELFAQQPGFLGVESARNEVGVTVSYWADISSIKAWKAHAEHQEAQQLVHQQWYQHFKARIAKVERD' A
#
# COMPACT_ATOMS: atom_id res chain seq x y z
N MET A 1 -7.32 -2.60 5.87
CA MET A 1 -6.45 -2.04 4.82
C MET A 1 -6.51 -0.51 4.71
N VAL A 2 -7.56 0.13 4.15
CA VAL A 2 -7.58 1.61 3.94
C VAL A 2 -7.49 2.43 5.24
N GLU A 3 -8.25 2.04 6.28
CA GLU A 3 -8.26 2.75 7.57
C GLU A 3 -6.95 2.62 8.37
N LEU A 4 -6.09 1.64 8.02
CA LEU A 4 -4.78 1.46 8.65
C LEU A 4 -3.74 2.45 8.10
N PHE A 5 -3.93 2.96 6.88
CA PHE A 5 -3.03 3.95 6.27
C PHE A 5 -3.20 5.34 6.88
N ALA A 6 -4.45 5.73 7.16
CA ALA A 6 -4.80 7.05 7.65
C ALA A 6 -4.14 7.43 8.99
N GLN A 7 -3.70 6.45 9.77
CA GLN A 7 -3.08 6.67 11.08
C GLN A 7 -1.55 6.77 11.01
N GLN A 8 -0.95 6.55 9.84
CA GLN A 8 0.50 6.51 9.70
C GLN A 8 1.08 7.91 9.43
N PRO A 9 2.18 8.29 10.11
CA PRO A 9 2.86 9.54 9.84
C PRO A 9 3.27 9.68 8.38
N GLY A 10 2.87 10.79 7.76
CA GLY A 10 3.18 11.11 6.37
C GLY A 10 2.28 10.44 5.34
N PHE A 11 1.17 9.81 5.73
CA PHE A 11 0.13 9.40 4.79
C PHE A 11 -0.62 10.63 4.24
N LEU A 12 -0.82 10.67 2.93
CA LEU A 12 -1.46 11.80 2.23
C LEU A 12 -2.82 11.45 1.62
N GLY A 13 -3.06 10.17 1.34
CA GLY A 13 -4.29 9.72 0.71
C GLY A 13 -4.16 8.33 0.09
N VAL A 14 -5.28 7.78 -0.34
CA VAL A 14 -5.30 6.49 -1.05
C VAL A 14 -6.40 6.49 -2.09
N GLU A 15 -6.07 5.91 -3.24
CA GLU A 15 -7.00 5.62 -4.30
C GLU A 15 -7.02 4.12 -4.56
N SER A 16 -8.19 3.61 -4.93
CA SER A 16 -8.33 2.21 -5.30
C SER A 16 -9.26 2.09 -6.49
N ALA A 17 -8.86 1.25 -7.44
CA ALA A 17 -9.65 0.90 -8.61
C ALA A 17 -9.68 -0.62 -8.71
N ARG A 18 -10.87 -1.18 -8.95
CA ARG A 18 -11.04 -2.62 -9.07
C ARG A 18 -11.85 -2.96 -10.30
N ASN A 19 -11.14 -3.35 -11.36
CA ASN A 19 -11.71 -3.90 -12.60
C ASN A 19 -11.09 -5.29 -12.82
N GLU A 20 -10.72 -5.64 -14.06
CA GLU A 20 -10.00 -6.87 -14.38
C GLU A 20 -8.67 -7.01 -13.62
N VAL A 21 -8.03 -5.86 -13.31
CA VAL A 21 -6.90 -5.76 -12.38
C VAL A 21 -7.28 -4.81 -11.24
N GLY A 22 -6.98 -5.23 -10.01
CA GLY A 22 -7.09 -4.38 -8.82
C GLY A 22 -5.81 -3.58 -8.60
N VAL A 23 -5.93 -2.27 -8.42
CA VAL A 23 -4.81 -1.40 -8.05
C VAL A 23 -5.21 -0.57 -6.83
N THR A 24 -4.30 -0.50 -5.86
CA THR A 24 -4.36 0.41 -4.72
C THR A 24 -3.13 1.29 -4.76
N VAL A 25 -3.32 2.61 -4.81
CA VAL A 25 -2.25 3.61 -4.79
C VAL A 25 -2.36 4.38 -3.49
N SER A 26 -1.34 4.30 -2.64
CA SER A 26 -1.24 5.11 -1.43
C SER A 26 -0.19 6.20 -1.61
N TYR A 27 -0.54 7.42 -1.22
CA TYR A 27 0.30 8.61 -1.32
C TYR A 27 0.97 8.91 0.02
N TRP A 28 2.23 9.27 -0.05
CA TRP A 28 3.07 9.47 1.13
C TRP A 28 3.97 10.69 0.95
N ALA A 29 4.25 11.38 2.05
CA ALA A 29 5.09 12.56 2.09
C ALA A 29 6.54 12.26 1.64
N ASP A 30 7.07 11.10 2.03
CA ASP A 30 8.43 10.71 1.71
C ASP A 30 8.66 9.18 1.78
N ILE A 31 9.84 8.76 1.31
CA ILE A 31 10.26 7.35 1.28
C ILE A 31 10.40 6.75 2.69
N SER A 32 10.74 7.55 3.71
CA SER A 32 10.88 7.07 5.08
C SER A 32 9.53 6.70 5.67
N SER A 33 8.48 7.50 5.42
CA SER A 33 7.09 7.16 5.75
C SER A 33 6.64 5.87 5.07
N ILE A 34 6.97 5.69 3.78
CA ILE A 34 6.67 4.44 3.05
C ILE A 34 7.37 3.24 3.70
N LYS A 35 8.64 3.39 4.09
CA LYS A 35 9.41 2.31 4.75
C LYS A 35 8.83 1.96 6.13
N ALA A 36 8.50 2.97 6.93
CA ALA A 36 7.88 2.77 8.24
C ALA A 36 6.54 2.05 8.10
N TRP A 37 5.70 2.50 7.17
CA TRP A 37 4.43 1.85 6.88
C TRP A 37 4.64 0.42 6.36
N LYS A 38 5.56 0.19 5.43
CA LYS A 38 5.87 -1.16 4.91
C LYS A 38 6.31 -2.10 6.04
N ALA A 39 7.16 -1.66 6.96
CA ALA A 39 7.58 -2.45 8.12
C ALA A 39 6.42 -2.77 9.06
N HIS A 40 5.48 -1.83 9.24
CA HIS A 40 4.26 -2.03 10.02
C HIS A 40 3.22 -2.93 9.31
N ALA A 41 3.07 -2.79 7.99
CA ALA A 41 2.03 -3.43 7.19
C ALA A 41 2.42 -4.83 6.70
N GLU A 42 3.71 -5.08 6.42
CA GLU A 42 4.23 -6.42 6.10
C GLU A 42 3.99 -7.42 7.24
N HIS A 43 3.68 -6.96 8.46
CA HIS A 43 3.50 -7.83 9.62
C HIS A 43 2.06 -8.18 10.01
N GLN A 44 1.00 -7.54 9.46
CA GLN A 44 -0.38 -7.85 9.87
C GLN A 44 -1.32 -8.35 8.77
N GLU A 45 -1.20 -7.88 7.52
CA GLU A 45 -2.08 -8.36 6.43
C GLU A 45 -1.40 -9.43 5.56
N ALA A 46 -0.06 -9.40 5.45
CA ALA A 46 0.67 -10.37 4.64
C ALA A 46 0.68 -11.79 5.28
N GLN A 47 0.85 -11.91 6.60
CA GLN A 47 0.97 -13.22 7.24
C GLN A 47 -0.35 -14.03 7.25
N GLN A 48 -1.53 -13.39 7.16
CA GLN A 48 -2.81 -14.11 7.22
C GLN A 48 -3.39 -14.49 5.85
N LEU A 49 -3.09 -13.75 4.78
CA LEU A 49 -3.71 -13.93 3.45
C LEU A 49 -2.74 -14.32 2.33
N VAL A 50 -1.42 -14.11 2.51
CA VAL A 50 -0.42 -14.38 1.45
C VAL A 50 -0.19 -15.86 1.22
N HIS A 51 -0.50 -16.74 2.18
CA HIS A 51 -0.14 -18.15 2.05
C HIS A 51 -1.06 -19.00 1.17
N GLN A 52 -2.28 -18.55 0.81
CA GLN A 52 -3.20 -19.47 0.13
C GLN A 52 -3.96 -18.94 -1.09
N GLN A 53 -4.31 -17.65 -1.22
CA GLN A 53 -5.29 -17.29 -2.26
C GLN A 53 -5.09 -15.96 -2.99
N TRP A 54 -4.45 -14.94 -2.40
CA TRP A 54 -4.65 -13.60 -2.93
C TRP A 54 -3.77 -13.16 -4.11
N TYR A 55 -2.56 -13.70 -4.27
CA TYR A 55 -1.70 -13.19 -5.35
C TYR A 55 -0.75 -14.24 -5.91
N GLN A 56 -1.21 -14.98 -6.93
CA GLN A 56 -0.28 -15.66 -7.83
C GLN A 56 0.64 -14.65 -8.54
N HIS A 57 0.21 -13.39 -8.73
CA HIS A 57 1.02 -12.31 -9.33
C HIS A 57 0.62 -10.92 -8.77
N PHE A 58 1.48 -10.31 -7.94
CA PHE A 58 1.37 -8.90 -7.57
C PHE A 58 2.71 -8.19 -7.71
N LYS A 59 2.67 -6.87 -7.88
CA LYS A 59 3.88 -6.04 -7.97
C LYS A 59 3.67 -4.74 -7.20
N ALA A 60 4.48 -4.53 -6.16
CA ALA A 60 4.62 -3.24 -5.52
C ALA A 60 5.53 -2.34 -6.34
N ARG A 61 5.18 -1.06 -6.46
CA ARG A 61 6.01 -0.02 -7.11
C ARG A 61 6.00 1.23 -6.24
N ILE A 62 7.14 1.89 -6.16
CA ILE A 62 7.28 3.21 -5.52
C ILE A 62 7.59 4.19 -6.64
N ALA A 63 6.78 5.24 -6.74
CA ALA A 63 6.94 6.29 -7.74
C ALA A 63 6.84 7.66 -7.06
N LYS A 64 7.48 8.66 -7.68
CA LYS A 64 7.39 10.06 -7.25
C LYS A 64 6.28 10.73 -8.06
N VAL A 65 5.34 11.36 -7.38
CA VAL A 65 4.34 12.23 -8.03
C VAL A 65 5.00 13.58 -8.29
N GLU A 66 4.95 14.04 -9.53
CA GLU A 66 5.55 15.34 -9.91
C GLU A 66 4.49 16.42 -10.13
N ARG A 67 3.26 16.03 -10.50
CA ARG A 67 2.07 16.87 -10.72
C ARG A 67 0.79 16.04 -10.51
N ASP A 68 -0.30 16.73 -10.25
CA ASP A 68 -1.67 16.19 -10.13
C ASP A 68 -2.49 16.61 -11.36
#